data_AF-A0A2V9IBU6-F1
#
_entry.id   AF-A0A2V9IBU6-F1
#
_cell.length_a   1.000
_cell.length_b   1.000
_cell.length_c   1.000
_cell.angle_alpha   90.00
_cell.angle_beta   90.00
_cell.angle_gamma   90.00
#
_symmetry.space_group_name_H-M   'P 1'
#
loop_
_entity.id
_entity.type
_entity.pdbx_description
1 polymer ?
#
loop_
_entity_poly.entity_id
_entity_poly.type
_entity_poly.pdbx_seq_one_letter_code
_entity_poly.pdbx_strand_id
1 'polypeptide(L)' 'MKALELLGDIDAQHCLRAEVPEGVPTGPVRLIVLIADEGDAGADWAHGIAAEWSDELSDARQDIYTLDDGKPVDASG' A
#
# COMPACT_ATOMS: atom_id res chain seq x y z
N MET A 1 2.05 -13.78 24.74
CA MET A 1 3.00 -13.19 23.78
C MET A 1 2.37 -11.92 23.23
N LYS A 2 3.09 -10.81 23.15
CA LYS A 2 2.65 -9.58 22.48
C LYS A 2 3.52 -9.41 21.24
N ALA A 3 2.90 -9.18 20.09
CA ALA A 3 3.60 -8.84 18.86
C ALA A 3 3.72 -7.32 18.77
N LEU A 4 4.86 -6.84 18.29
CA LEU A 4 5.10 -5.45 17.95
C LEU A 4 5.48 -5.41 16.47
N GLU A 5 4.79 -4.58 15.72
CA GLU A 5 5.18 -4.29 14.34
C GLU A 5 6.33 -3.30 14.35
N LEU A 6 7.39 -3.61 13.60
CA LEU A 6 8.56 -2.77 13.43
C LEU A 6 8.69 -2.44 11.95
N LEU A 7 8.89 -1.16 11.66
CA LEU A 7 9.28 -0.72 10.32
C LEU A 7 10.77 -0.94 10.14
N GLY A 8 11.15 -1.53 9.01
CA GLY A 8 12.53 -1.86 8.71
C GLY A 8 12.74 -2.22 7.25
N ASP A 9 13.99 -2.20 6.82
CA ASP A 9 14.41 -2.56 5.47
C ASP A 9 15.35 -3.78 5.49
N ILE A 10 15.30 -4.56 4.42
CA ILE A 10 16.31 -5.59 4.14
C ILE A 10 17.21 -5.02 3.04
N ASP A 11 18.46 -4.74 3.38
CA ASP A 11 19.41 -4.20 2.43
C ASP A 11 19.90 -5.25 1.42
N ALA A 12 20.66 -4.79 0.41
CA ALA A 12 21.20 -5.65 -0.63
C ALA A 12 22.22 -6.69 -0.12
N GLN A 13 22.70 -6.58 1.12
CA GLN A 13 23.55 -7.56 1.78
C GLN A 13 22.73 -8.56 2.60
N HIS A 14 21.39 -8.56 2.44
CA HIS A 14 20.44 -9.36 3.21
C HIS A 14 20.51 -9.09 4.72
N CYS A 15 20.86 -7.87 5.12
CA CYS A 15 20.82 -7.45 6.51
C CYS A 15 19.50 -6.75 6.81
N LEU A 16 18.75 -7.25 7.80
CA LEU A 16 17.54 -6.60 8.30
C LEU A 16 17.92 -5.46 9.24
N ARG A 17 17.43 -4.26 8.95
CA ARG A 17 17.56 -3.07 9.79
C ARG A 17 16.17 -2.67 10.25
N ALA A 18 15.97 -2.52 11.55
CA ALA A 18 14.72 -2.07 12.13
C ALA A 18 15.00 -1.27 13.39
N GLU A 19 14.23 -0.20 13.60
CA GLU A 19 14.34 0.63 14.81
C GLU A 19 13.43 0.10 15.90
N VAL A 20 14.00 -0.16 17.08
CA VAL A 20 13.25 -0.65 18.24
C VAL A 20 12.91 0.53 19.17
N PRO A 21 11.63 0.81 19.46
CA PRO A 21 11.25 1.90 20.35
C PRO A 21 11.82 1.73 21.78
N GLU A 22 12.12 2.84 22.45
CA GLU A 22 12.73 2.87 23.80
C GLU A 22 11.92 2.15 24.90
N GLY A 23 10.64 1.84 24.65
CA GLY A 23 9.76 1.12 25.58
C GLY A 23 9.82 -0.41 25.51
N VAL A 24 10.58 -0.98 24.57
CA VAL A 24 10.66 -2.44 24.40
C VAL A 24 11.71 -3.01 25.37
N PRO A 25 11.36 -4.03 26.19
CA PRO A 25 12.29 -4.60 27.15
C PRO A 25 13.46 -5.29 26.45
N THR A 26 14.67 -5.12 27.00
CA THR A 26 15.89 -5.75 26.50
C THR A 26 15.84 -7.25 26.70
N GLY A 27 16.19 -8.03 25.67
CA GLY A 27 16.27 -9.48 25.76
C GLY A 27 16.17 -10.15 24.39
N PRO A 28 16.27 -11.49 24.34
CA PRO A 28 16.06 -12.23 23.11
C PRO A 28 14.60 -12.09 22.65
N VAL A 29 14.43 -11.85 21.36
CA VAL A 29 13.13 -11.72 20.71
C VAL A 29 13.00 -12.70 19.55
N ARG A 30 11.76 -13.05 19.21
CA ARG A 30 11.46 -13.82 17.99
C ARG A 30 10.96 -12.85 16.93
N LEU A 31 11.65 -12.80 15.79
CA LEU A 31 11.21 -12.03 14.62
C LEU A 31 10.42 -12.92 13.65
N ILE A 32 9.42 -12.32 13.00
CA ILE A 32 8.69 -12.88 11.87
C ILE A 32 8.76 -11.83 10.77
N VAL A 33 9.30 -12.21 9.60
CA VAL A 33 9.39 -11.34 8.43
C VAL A 33 8.35 -11.82 7.43
N LEU A 34 7.44 -10.92 7.03
CA LEU A 34 6.47 -11.17 5.97
C LEU A 34 7.04 -10.57 4.69
N ILE A 35 7.27 -11.42 3.69
CA ILE A 35 7.67 -10.99 2.35
C ILE A 35 6.41 -11.14 1.49
N ALA A 36 5.93 -10.04 0.90
CA ALA A 36 4.81 -10.11 -0.03
C ALA A 36 5.20 -11.00 -1.21
N ASP A 37 4.37 -11.99 -1.51
CA ASP A 37 4.53 -12.77 -2.73
C ASP A 37 4.15 -11.90 -3.94
N GLU A 38 4.65 -12.19 -5.14
CA GLU A 38 4.37 -11.39 -6.34
C GLU A 38 2.86 -11.26 -6.65
N GLY A 39 2.02 -12.14 -6.07
CA GLY A 39 0.56 -12.08 -6.14
C GLY A 39 -0.14 -11.24 -5.05
N ASP A 40 0.55 -10.81 -3.99
CA ASP A 40 -0.01 -10.05 -2.86
C ASP A 40 0.43 -8.56 -2.90
N ALA A 41 1.49 -8.26 -3.66
CA ALA A 41 1.92 -6.90 -3.96
C ALA A 41 0.83 -6.03 -4.61
N GLY A 42 -0.14 -6.64 -5.30
CA GLY A 42 -1.25 -5.93 -5.93
C GLY A 42 -2.23 -5.30 -4.94
N ALA A 43 -2.48 -5.94 -3.79
CA ALA A 43 -3.45 -5.44 -2.80
C ALA A 43 -2.85 -4.30 -1.96
N ASP A 44 -1.60 -4.45 -1.52
CA ASP A 44 -0.92 -3.44 -0.71
C ASP A 44 -0.46 -2.23 -1.54
N TRP A 45 -0.07 -2.44 -2.82
CA TRP A 45 0.17 -1.33 -3.75
C TRP A 45 -1.12 -0.57 -4.08
N ALA A 46 -2.24 -1.27 -4.30
CA ALA A 46 -3.52 -0.62 -4.53
C ALA A 46 -3.96 0.21 -3.32
N HIS A 47 -3.69 -0.23 -2.10
CA HIS A 47 -3.98 0.55 -0.90
C HIS A 47 -3.09 1.81 -0.78
N GLY A 48 -1.79 1.67 -1.07
CA GLY A 48 -0.84 2.79 -1.07
C GLY A 48 -1.16 3.87 -2.11
N ILE A 49 -1.44 3.47 -3.36
CA ILE A 49 -1.84 4.39 -4.43
C ILE A 49 -3.21 5.00 -4.16
N ALA A 50 -4.19 4.20 -3.69
CA ALA A 50 -5.50 4.73 -3.33
C ALA A 50 -5.41 5.77 -2.20
N ALA A 51 -4.52 5.58 -1.22
CA ALA A 51 -4.32 6.55 -0.15
C ALA A 51 -3.66 7.85 -0.65
N GLU A 52 -2.65 7.76 -1.52
CA GLU A 52 -1.97 8.93 -2.08
C GLU A 52 -2.85 9.71 -3.07
N TRP A 53 -3.75 9.03 -3.79
CA TRP A 53 -4.59 9.63 -4.83
C TRP A 53 -6.04 9.91 -4.36
N SER A 54 -6.37 9.58 -3.11
CA SER A 54 -7.74 9.70 -2.56
C SER A 54 -8.27 11.13 -2.67
N ASP A 55 -7.45 12.13 -2.38
CA ASP A 55 -7.84 13.54 -2.41
C ASP A 55 -8.05 14.04 -3.85
N GLU A 56 -7.28 13.56 -4.81
CA GLU A 56 -7.38 13.92 -6.23
C GLU A 56 -8.56 13.21 -6.92
N LEU A 57 -8.77 11.92 -6.64
CA LEU A 57 -9.89 11.14 -7.16
C LEU A 57 -11.25 11.56 -6.58
N SER A 58 -11.26 12.15 -5.38
CA SER A 58 -12.47 12.67 -4.74
C SER A 58 -12.83 14.10 -5.19
N ASP A 59 -11.96 14.76 -5.97
CA ASP A 59 -12.21 16.12 -6.46
C ASP A 59 -13.19 16.10 -7.63
N ALA A 60 -14.45 16.43 -7.35
CA ALA A 60 -15.51 16.53 -8.36
C ALA A 60 -15.22 17.53 -9.51
N ARG A 61 -14.21 18.41 -9.36
CA ARG A 61 -13.77 19.30 -10.45
C ARG A 61 -12.92 18.61 -11.51
N GLN A 62 -12.38 17.43 -11.19
CA GLN A 62 -11.60 16.59 -12.10
C GLN A 62 -12.49 15.58 -12.85
N ASP A 63 -13.79 15.54 -12.56
CA ASP A 63 -14.74 14.70 -13.26
C ASP A 63 -15.12 15.35 -14.61
N ILE A 64 -14.26 15.10 -15.60
CA ILE A 64 -14.37 15.68 -16.95
C ILE A 64 -15.38 14.96 -17.86
N TYR A 65 -16.02 13.89 -17.36
CA TYR A 65 -17.06 13.15 -18.08
C TYR A 65 -18.31 13.04 -17.23
N THR A 66 -19.39 13.68 -17.66
CA THR A 66 -20.72 13.54 -17.07
C THR A 66 -21.49 12.42 -17.76
N LEU A 67 -22.51 11.89 -17.09
CA LEU A 67 -23.42 10.89 -17.68
C LEU A 67 -24.12 11.42 -18.95
N ASP A 68 -24.23 12.74 -19.10
CA ASP A 68 -24.80 13.39 -20.28
C ASP A 68 -23.84 13.40 -21.49
N ASP A 69 -22.54 13.20 -21.27
CA ASP A 69 -21.52 13.18 -22.34
C ASP A 69 -21.52 11.85 -23.11
N GLY A 70 -22.13 10.81 -22.55
CA GLY A 70 -22.25 9.49 -23.15
C GLY A 70 -23.28 9.48 -24.28
N LYS A 71 -22.87 9.82 -25.52
CA LYS A 71 -23.67 9.47 -26.70
C LYS A 71 -23.42 8.00 -27.06
N PRO A 72 -24.45 7.14 -27.10
CA PRO A 72 -24.29 5.78 -27.62
C PRO A 72 -23.82 5.86 -29.07
N VAL A 73 -22.68 5.25 -29.37
CA VAL A 73 -22.24 5.04 -30.75
C VAL A 73 -23.05 3.88 -31.32
N ASP A 74 -23.81 4.14 -32.37
CA ASP A 74 -24.61 3.12 -33.06
C ASP A 74 -23.64 2.11 -33.72
N ALA A 75 -23.66 0.86 -33.27
CA ALA A 75 -22.74 -0.19 -33.69
C ALA A 75 -23.10 -0.81 -35.06
N SER A 76 -23.76 -0.04 -35.92
CA SER A 76 -24.28 -0.48 -37.21
C SER A 76 -23.41 0.07 -38.34
N GLY A 77 -22.29 -0.61 -38.61
CA GLY A 77 -21.41 -0.40 -39.77
C GLY A 77 -21.46 -1.58 -40.72
#